data_AF-A0A935HN96-F1
#
_entry.id   AF-A0A935HN96-F1
#
_cell.length_a   1.000
_cell.length_b   1.000
_cell.length_c   1.000
_cell.angle_alpha   90.00
_cell.angle_beta   90.00
_cell.angle_gamma   90.00
#
_symmetry.space_group_name_H-M   'P 1'
#
loop_
_entity.id
_entity.type
_entity.pdbx_description
1 polymer ?
#
loop_
_entity_poly.entity_id
_entity_poly.type
_entity_poly.pdbx_seq_one_letter_code
_entity_poly.pdbx_strand_id
1 'polypeptide(L)'
;MTKTNLILCFLLILTTIFSSCKKETNQTVTVIRDCTGTYLRLNGKDYHVCNLEKVASFPAGTTITATFKKLTECNDSGNTAAVCYMLHENEGWIEVTKIK
;
A
#
# COMPACT_ATOMS: atom_id res chain seq x y z
N MET A 1 27.12 40.31 27.29
CA MET A 1 26.40 39.98 26.05
C MET A 1 26.09 38.48 26.04
N THR A 2 25.20 37.97 26.90
CA THR A 2 25.27 36.52 27.23
C THR A 2 23.98 35.77 27.54
N LYS A 3 22.85 36.40 27.90
CA LYS A 3 21.61 35.65 28.24
C LYS A 3 20.47 35.82 27.22
N THR A 4 20.24 37.04 26.73
CA THR A 4 19.16 37.33 25.75
C THR A 4 19.38 36.65 24.40
N ASN A 5 20.64 36.59 23.93
CA ASN A 5 20.98 35.93 22.66
C ASN A 5 20.87 34.40 22.73
N LEU A 6 21.02 33.80 23.93
CA LEU A 6 20.90 32.35 24.12
C LEU A 6 19.43 31.90 24.09
N ILE A 7 18.54 32.71 24.67
CA ILE A 7 17.08 32.47 24.64
C ILE A 7 16.54 32.60 23.21
N LEU A 8 17.05 33.57 22.44
CA LEU A 8 16.64 33.76 21.04
C LEU A 8 17.06 32.59 20.15
N CYS A 9 18.24 32.00 20.37
CA CYS A 9 18.67 30.78 19.69
C CYS A 9 17.82 29.56 20.08
N PHE A 10 17.37 29.45 21.33
CA PHE A 10 16.53 28.33 21.77
C PHE A 10 15.12 28.38 21.15
N LEU A 11 14.56 29.58 20.96
CA LEU A 11 13.26 29.76 20.28
C LEU A 11 13.31 29.41 18.79
N LEU A 12 14.44 29.64 18.13
CA LEU A 12 14.60 29.40 16.69
C LEU A 12 14.70 27.89 16.34
N ILE A 13 15.16 27.07 17.29
CA ILE A 13 15.32 25.61 17.09
C ILE A 13 13.96 24.90 17.21
N LEU A 14 13.06 25.40 18.06
CA LEU A 14 11.77 24.77 18.35
C LEU A 14 10.79 24.81 17.17
N THR A 15 10.97 25.72 16.21
CA THR A 15 10.06 25.88 15.05
C THR A 15 10.35 24.91 13.90
N THR A 16 11.44 24.15 13.94
CA THR A 16 11.87 23.29 12.80
C THR A 16 11.36 21.84 12.87
N ILE A 17 10.62 21.45 13.92
CA ILE A 17 10.33 20.04 14.21
C ILE A 17 8.99 19.54 13.60
N PHE A 18 8.21 20.39 12.93
CA PHE A 18 6.89 20.00 12.38
C PHE A 18 6.87 19.70 10.88
N SER A 19 7.98 19.24 10.30
CA SER A 19 7.98 18.67 8.95
C SER A 19 7.30 17.29 8.96
N SER A 20 5.96 17.27 8.95
CA SER A 20 5.17 16.04 8.74
C SER A 20 5.42 15.54 7.31
N CYS A 21 6.34 14.58 7.19
CA CYS A 21 6.59 13.88 5.94
C CYS A 21 5.35 13.02 5.64
N LYS A 22 4.49 13.48 4.72
CA LYS A 22 3.39 12.67 4.22
C LYS A 22 3.99 11.43 3.54
N LYS A 23 3.81 10.26 4.15
CA LYS A 23 4.24 8.98 3.58
C LYS A 23 3.63 8.85 2.18
N GLU A 24 4.47 8.74 1.15
CA GLU A 24 4.03 8.46 -0.22
C GLU A 24 3.30 7.11 -0.20
N THR A 25 1.98 7.14 -0.34
CA THR A 25 1.14 5.94 -0.27
C THR A 25 1.07 5.22 -1.62
N ASN A 26 1.60 5.84 -2.67
CA ASN A 26 1.60 5.29 -4.02
C ASN A 26 2.75 4.29 -4.15
N GLN A 27 2.40 3.06 -4.47
CA GLN A 27 3.33 1.96 -4.66
C GLN A 27 3.25 1.50 -6.10
N THR A 28 4.40 1.32 -6.75
CA THR A 28 4.48 0.66 -8.06
C THR A 28 4.39 -0.84 -7.83
N VAL A 29 3.36 -1.45 -8.38
CA VAL A 29 3.02 -2.87 -8.15
C VAL A 29 2.67 -3.55 -9.46
N THR A 30 2.87 -4.86 -9.52
CA THR A 30 2.47 -5.67 -10.68
C THR A 30 1.21 -6.47 -10.38
N VAL A 31 0.23 -6.42 -11.28
CA VAL A 31 -0.99 -7.21 -11.18
C VAL A 31 -0.66 -8.67 -11.50
N ILE A 32 -0.89 -9.58 -10.55
CA ILE A 32 -0.75 -11.01 -10.72
C ILE A 32 -2.15 -11.64 -10.68
N ARG A 33 -2.43 -12.57 -11.59
CA ARG A 33 -3.69 -13.30 -11.62
C ARG A 33 -3.42 -14.76 -11.96
N ASP A 34 -4.09 -15.63 -11.25
CA ASP A 34 -4.12 -17.06 -11.50
C ASP A 34 -5.43 -17.63 -10.97
N CYS A 35 -5.54 -18.96 -10.94
CA CYS A 35 -6.75 -19.64 -10.52
C CYS A 35 -7.01 -19.61 -9.00
N THR A 36 -6.10 -19.05 -8.20
CA THR A 36 -6.25 -18.87 -6.76
C THR A 36 -6.69 -17.46 -6.36
N GLY A 37 -6.56 -16.48 -7.26
CA GLY A 37 -7.04 -15.13 -7.01
C GLY A 37 -6.39 -14.05 -7.87
N THR A 38 -6.53 -12.80 -7.42
CA THR A 38 -5.86 -11.62 -7.99
C THR A 38 -5.02 -10.94 -6.92
N TYR A 39 -3.78 -10.62 -7.25
CA TYR A 39 -2.79 -10.10 -6.32
C TYR A 39 -2.12 -8.85 -6.87
N LEU A 40 -1.60 -8.02 -5.96
CA LEU A 40 -0.63 -6.98 -6.29
C LEU A 40 0.74 -7.38 -5.72
N ARG A 41 1.73 -7.52 -6.61
CA ARG A 41 3.11 -7.81 -6.24
C ARG A 41 3.85 -6.52 -5.92
N LEU A 42 4.36 -6.42 -4.70
CA LEU A 42 5.21 -5.33 -4.23
C LEU A 42 6.49 -5.92 -3.63
N ASN A 43 7.66 -5.54 -4.17
CA ASN A 43 8.97 -6.01 -3.70
C ASN A 43 9.09 -7.54 -3.60
N GLY A 44 8.55 -8.25 -4.60
CA GLY A 44 8.58 -9.72 -4.67
C GLY A 44 7.54 -10.44 -3.80
N LYS A 45 6.76 -9.70 -3.01
CA LYS A 45 5.69 -10.24 -2.16
C LYS A 45 4.32 -9.98 -2.76
N ASP A 46 3.44 -10.96 -2.67
CA ASP A 46 2.09 -10.89 -3.21
C ASP A 46 1.06 -10.60 -2.13
N TYR A 47 0.16 -9.68 -2.42
CA TYR A 47 -0.92 -9.27 -1.53
C TYR A 47 -2.25 -9.52 -2.22
N HIS A 48 -3.13 -10.28 -1.57
CA HIS A 48 -4.41 -10.69 -2.16
C HIS A 48 -5.37 -9.51 -2.17
N VAL A 49 -5.87 -9.15 -3.35
CA VAL A 49 -6.79 -8.03 -3.53
C VAL A 49 -8.19 -8.41 -3.06
N CYS A 50 -8.73 -7.66 -2.10
CA CYS A 50 -10.06 -7.89 -1.58
C CYS A 50 -11.17 -7.29 -2.45
N ASN A 51 -10.91 -6.16 -3.10
CA ASN A 51 -11.89 -5.44 -3.92
C ASN A 51 -11.49 -5.49 -5.41
N LEU A 52 -11.83 -6.60 -6.05
CA LEU A 52 -11.35 -6.98 -7.39
C LEU A 52 -11.74 -5.98 -8.48
N GLU A 53 -12.86 -5.29 -8.31
CA GLU A 53 -13.39 -4.33 -9.28
C GLU A 53 -12.44 -3.15 -9.53
N LYS A 54 -11.61 -2.78 -8.55
CA LYS A 54 -10.59 -1.73 -8.73
C LYS A 54 -9.53 -2.10 -9.73
N VAL A 55 -9.19 -3.39 -9.83
CA VAL A 55 -8.07 -3.86 -10.64
C VAL A 55 -8.53 -4.63 -11.88
N ALA A 56 -9.85 -4.79 -12.08
CA ALA A 56 -10.43 -5.62 -13.14
C ALA A 56 -9.97 -5.23 -14.55
N SER A 57 -9.83 -3.93 -14.84
CA SER A 57 -9.41 -3.41 -16.14
C SER A 57 -7.92 -3.60 -16.47
N PHE A 58 -7.08 -4.01 -15.51
CA PHE A 58 -5.64 -4.16 -15.72
C PHE A 58 -5.26 -5.63 -15.95
N PRO A 59 -4.75 -5.99 -17.14
CA PRO A 59 -4.31 -7.36 -17.41
C PRO A 59 -3.26 -7.88 -16.43
N ALA A 60 -3.15 -9.20 -16.31
CA ALA A 60 -2.05 -9.82 -15.56
C ALA A 60 -0.69 -9.40 -16.15
N GLY A 61 0.31 -9.19 -15.29
CA GLY A 61 1.63 -8.67 -15.65
C GLY A 61 1.70 -7.15 -15.79
N THR A 62 0.57 -6.43 -15.72
CA THR A 62 0.57 -4.96 -15.82
C THR A 62 1.16 -4.33 -14.57
N THR A 63 2.11 -3.41 -14.75
CA THR A 63 2.61 -2.55 -13.66
C THR A 63 1.73 -1.31 -13.53
N ILE A 64 1.20 -1.07 -12.34
CA ILE A 64 0.36 0.09 -12.01
C ILE A 64 0.91 0.82 -10.78
N THR A 65 0.50 2.08 -10.61
CA THR A 65 0.73 2.82 -9.37
C THR A 65 -0.55 2.82 -8.54
N ALA A 66 -0.52 2.18 -7.37
CA ALA A 66 -1.69 2.02 -6.51
C ALA A 66 -1.41 2.41 -5.05
N THR A 67 -2.45 2.80 -4.33
CA THR A 67 -2.48 2.88 -2.88
C THR A 67 -3.43 1.83 -2.34
N PHE A 68 -3.03 1.17 -1.26
CA PHE A 68 -3.83 0.16 -0.60
C PHE A 68 -3.56 0.12 0.91
N LYS A 69 -4.50 -0.45 1.66
CA LYS A 69 -4.35 -0.74 3.10
C LYS A 69 -4.39 -2.26 3.32
N LYS A 70 -3.64 -2.77 4.30
CA LYS A 70 -3.74 -4.18 4.71
C LYS A 70 -5.03 -4.41 5.49
N LEU A 71 -5.61 -5.59 5.32
CA LEU A 71 -6.79 -6.05 6.05
C LEU A 71 -6.47 -7.31 6.84
N THR A 72 -7.18 -7.52 7.94
CA THR A 72 -7.17 -8.79 8.69
C THR A 72 -7.98 -9.86 7.97
N GLU A 73 -9.09 -9.47 7.34
CA GLU A 73 -10.02 -10.34 6.64
C GLU A 73 -10.59 -9.63 5.40
N CYS A 74 -11.04 -10.38 4.42
CA CYS A 74 -11.72 -9.85 3.25
C CYS A 74 -13.20 -10.24 3.25
N ASN A 75 -14.08 -9.24 3.23
CA ASN A 75 -15.53 -9.40 3.22
C ASN A 75 -16.14 -8.92 1.90
N ASP A 76 -15.36 -8.92 0.82
CA ASP A 76 -15.70 -8.37 -0.49
C ASP A 76 -15.37 -9.39 -1.61
N SER A 77 -15.41 -8.96 -2.87
CA SER A 77 -15.33 -9.76 -4.10
C SER A 77 -14.07 -10.64 -4.24
N GLY A 78 -12.99 -10.33 -3.53
CA GLY A 78 -11.76 -11.12 -3.50
C GLY A 78 -11.87 -12.42 -2.70
N ASN A 79 -12.84 -12.51 -1.78
CA ASN A 79 -13.05 -13.72 -0.97
C ASN A 79 -13.87 -14.76 -1.75
N THR A 80 -13.28 -15.26 -2.83
CA THR A 80 -13.84 -16.33 -3.67
C THR A 80 -13.05 -17.61 -3.48
N ALA A 81 -13.71 -18.76 -3.61
CA ALA A 81 -13.04 -20.05 -3.52
C ALA A 81 -12.06 -20.23 -4.68
N ALA A 82 -10.84 -20.71 -4.38
CA ALA A 82 -9.88 -21.08 -5.40
C ALA A 82 -10.50 -22.13 -6.34
N VAL A 83 -10.32 -21.95 -7.65
CA VAL A 83 -10.95 -22.82 -8.66
C VAL A 83 -10.04 -23.98 -9.10
N CYS A 84 -8.89 -24.15 -8.43
CA CYS A 84 -7.86 -25.11 -8.76
C CYS A 84 -7.10 -25.60 -7.51
N TYR A 85 -6.32 -26.67 -7.66
CA TYR A 85 -5.49 -27.26 -6.61
C TYR A 85 -4.10 -26.59 -6.47
N MET A 86 -4.03 -25.28 -6.69
CA MET A 86 -2.79 -24.52 -6.52
C MET A 86 -2.76 -23.83 -5.15
N LEU A 87 -1.56 -23.72 -4.58
CA LEU A 87 -1.30 -22.88 -3.42
C LEU A 87 -0.46 -21.69 -3.88
N HIS A 88 -0.99 -20.48 -3.68
CA HIS A 88 -0.28 -19.24 -3.98
C HIS A 88 0.09 -18.51 -2.69
N GLU A 89 1.38 -18.43 -2.42
CA GLU A 89 1.91 -17.75 -1.24
C GLU A 89 1.58 -16.25 -1.31
N ASN A 90 1.03 -15.71 -0.22
CA ASN A 90 0.66 -14.30 -0.13
C ASN A 90 0.79 -13.78 1.31
N GLU A 91 0.94 -12.47 1.45
CA GLU A 91 1.14 -11.75 2.70
C GLU A 91 -0.19 -11.26 3.33
N GLY A 92 -1.31 -11.88 2.93
CA GLY A 92 -2.66 -11.52 3.37
C GLY A 92 -3.38 -10.52 2.46
N TRP A 93 -4.47 -9.97 3.00
CA TRP A 93 -5.44 -9.17 2.25
C TRP A 93 -5.08 -7.70 2.17
N ILE A 94 -5.40 -7.08 1.04
CA ILE A 94 -5.33 -5.63 0.83
C ILE A 94 -6.61 -5.10 0.20
N GLU A 95 -6.99 -3.87 0.57
CA GLU A 95 -8.02 -3.09 -0.11
C GLU A 95 -7.36 -1.97 -0.90
N VAL A 96 -7.59 -1.94 -2.21
CA VAL A 96 -7.09 -0.88 -3.09
C VAL A 96 -7.95 0.37 -2.90
N THR A 97 -7.33 1.45 -2.43
CA THR A 97 -8.01 2.72 -2.16
C THR A 97 -7.87 3.70 -3.32
N LYS A 98 -6.78 3.61 -4.10
CA LYS A 98 -6.54 4.48 -5.25
C LYS A 98 -5.67 3.80 -6.31
N ILE A 99 -5.93 4.09 -7.57
CA ILE A 99 -5.06 3.82 -8.72
C ILE A 99 -4.79 5.16 -9.42
N LYS A 100 -3.54 5.39 -9.84
CA LYS A 100 -3.11 6.58 -10.57
C LYS A 100 -3.00 6.31 -12.06
#